data_AF-A0A662JL18-F1
#
_entry.id   AF-A0A662JL18-F1
#
_cell.length_a   1.000
_cell.length_b   1.000
_cell.length_c   1.000
_cell.angle_alpha   90.00
_cell.angle_beta   90.00
_cell.angle_gamma   90.00
#
_symmetry.space_group_name_H-M   'P 1'
#
loop_
_entity.id
_entity.type
_entity.pdbx_description
1 polymer ?
#
loop_
_entity_poly.entity_id
_entity_poly.type
_entity_poly.pdbx_seq_one_letter_code
_entity_poly.pdbx_strand_id
1 'polypeptide(L)'
;VMGWGFEVSSTPSERSLYMGKECSFDVSVTPLNHYSNEVTLEASQPDPTIQVSFDNPQGFPPHTATMSVETSTSTSPGVYVVTVSGRGEEGFVNTTTVTIRVEYWKIGWRYRRVINVTEVASLDMKNISIPIYLDSSNFTFSHAQPDGSDLRFTYTNGTELTYYIEYWDSVNEEALIWLKIPSLPASSTLTIHMYYGNLTPVSSASDVRAKYTFYDDVESGQNGWQVVSELNGLWHITQHRYSSPTHSWYYGREGYWDYDVGTTRGYIASPDIYLVDAASATLTFATWWEHESYLWGDYDSMDVDVSTDGGATWTNVWHRDCNEGPSQADWHDETINLTPFVGHVVKIRFRFDSKDPLFNDYEGWYVDDIRVEKAPSSYPQVVMGGEEDYYADP
;
A
#
# COMPACT_ATOMS: atom_id res chain seq x y z
N VAL A 1 42.39 10.98 -41.37
CA VAL A 1 41.98 12.32 -41.85
C VAL A 1 40.86 12.75 -40.92
N MET A 2 41.07 13.73 -40.05
CA MET A 2 39.95 14.27 -39.26
C MET A 2 38.92 14.82 -40.27
N GLY A 3 37.65 14.49 -40.12
CA GLY A 3 36.59 14.93 -41.03
C GLY A 3 36.27 16.40 -40.81
N TRP A 4 36.12 17.17 -41.90
CA TRP A 4 35.58 18.53 -41.86
C TRP A 4 34.10 18.47 -41.45
N GLY A 5 33.67 19.26 -40.46
CA GLY A 5 32.33 19.16 -39.88
C GLY A 5 32.26 19.80 -38.47
N PHE A 6 31.33 19.35 -37.64
CA PHE A 6 31.21 19.81 -36.25
C PHE A 6 30.86 18.64 -35.32
N GLU A 7 31.06 18.85 -34.03
CA GLU A 7 30.62 17.96 -32.96
C GLU A 7 29.55 18.68 -32.13
N VAL A 8 28.46 17.97 -31.81
CA VAL A 8 27.43 18.43 -30.88
C VAL A 8 27.62 17.68 -29.56
N SER A 9 27.77 18.42 -28.47
CA SER A 9 27.84 17.87 -27.13
C SER A 9 26.82 18.54 -26.23
N SER A 10 26.45 17.86 -25.14
CA SER A 10 25.55 18.41 -24.14
C SER A 10 26.05 18.09 -22.73
N THR A 11 25.93 19.06 -21.83
CA THR A 11 26.34 18.95 -20.44
C THR A 11 25.28 19.52 -19.50
N PRO A 12 24.87 18.79 -18.44
CA PRO A 12 25.23 17.39 -18.15
C PRO A 12 24.62 16.40 -19.17
N SER A 13 25.04 15.13 -19.17
CA SER A 13 24.41 14.11 -20.04
C SER A 13 23.11 13.54 -19.46
N GLU A 14 22.82 13.82 -18.19
CA GLU A 14 21.57 13.43 -17.54
C GLU A 14 21.09 14.46 -16.52
N ARG A 15 19.77 14.51 -16.31
CA ARG A 15 19.10 15.26 -15.24
C ARG A 15 17.94 14.42 -14.69
N SER A 16 17.68 14.57 -13.39
CA SER A 16 16.41 14.17 -12.77
C SER A 16 15.53 15.40 -12.57
N LEU A 17 14.22 15.25 -12.70
CA LEU A 17 13.25 16.26 -12.33
C LEU A 17 11.93 15.63 -11.89
N TYR A 18 11.17 16.37 -11.09
CA TYR A 18 9.81 15.99 -10.76
C TYR A 18 8.88 16.21 -11.96
N MET A 19 7.86 15.36 -12.10
CA MET A 19 6.77 15.63 -13.05
C MET A 19 6.20 17.05 -12.84
N GLY A 20 5.92 17.75 -13.94
CA GLY A 20 5.44 19.14 -13.88
C GLY A 20 6.54 20.20 -13.75
N LYS A 21 7.81 19.81 -13.87
CA LYS A 21 8.97 20.71 -13.79
C LYS A 21 9.73 20.83 -15.09
N GLU A 22 10.65 21.78 -15.11
CA GLU A 22 11.60 22.00 -16.17
C GLU A 22 13.05 21.76 -15.70
N CYS A 23 13.92 21.46 -16.65
CA CYS A 23 15.37 21.43 -16.45
C CYS A 23 16.06 21.96 -17.72
N SER A 24 17.35 22.29 -17.60
CA SER A 24 18.14 22.78 -18.73
C SER A 24 19.46 22.03 -18.91
N PHE A 25 19.92 22.05 -20.16
CA PHE A 25 21.18 21.49 -20.62
C PHE A 25 21.92 22.51 -21.46
N ASP A 26 23.23 22.62 -21.25
CA ASP A 26 24.09 23.40 -22.15
C ASP A 26 24.45 22.52 -23.35
N VAL A 27 24.16 23.01 -24.56
CA VAL A 27 24.48 22.33 -25.83
C VAL A 27 25.55 23.13 -26.55
N SER A 28 26.64 22.47 -26.90
CA SER A 28 27.79 23.08 -27.58
C SER A 28 27.99 22.49 -28.96
N VAL A 29 28.24 23.35 -29.94
CA VAL A 29 28.62 22.98 -31.31
C VAL A 29 30.07 23.39 -31.53
N THR A 30 30.96 22.42 -31.62
CA THR A 30 32.40 22.64 -31.75
C THR A 30 32.85 22.40 -33.20
N PRO A 31 33.54 23.35 -33.85
CA PRO A 31 34.01 23.16 -35.23
C PRO A 31 35.13 22.11 -35.31
N LEU A 32 35.06 21.25 -36.33
CA LEU A 32 36.11 20.32 -36.71
C LEU A 32 36.74 20.78 -38.04
N ASN A 33 38.06 20.91 -38.05
CA ASN A 33 38.84 21.37 -39.22
C ASN A 33 38.36 22.71 -39.82
N HIS A 34 38.10 23.71 -38.98
CA HIS A 34 37.67 25.05 -39.42
C HIS A 34 36.30 25.10 -40.11
N TYR A 35 35.40 24.16 -39.82
CA TYR A 35 34.00 24.29 -40.22
C TYR A 35 33.40 25.60 -39.70
N SER A 36 32.79 26.38 -40.59
CA SER A 36 32.30 27.73 -40.29
C SER A 36 30.93 28.02 -40.90
N ASN A 37 30.22 26.99 -41.35
CA ASN A 37 28.85 27.14 -41.85
C ASN A 37 27.87 27.14 -40.67
N GLU A 38 26.66 27.68 -40.88
CA GLU A 38 25.62 27.70 -39.85
C GLU A 38 25.19 26.26 -39.49
N VAL A 39 24.87 26.04 -38.21
CA VAL A 39 24.31 24.80 -37.69
C VAL A 39 22.98 25.10 -37.03
N THR A 40 21.94 24.36 -37.41
CA THR A 40 20.63 24.37 -36.75
C THR A 40 20.52 23.20 -35.80
N LEU A 41 20.18 23.46 -34.54
CA LEU A 41 19.90 22.49 -33.50
C LEU A 41 18.42 22.11 -33.49
N GLU A 42 18.16 20.81 -33.43
CA GLU A 42 16.84 20.20 -33.27
C GLU A 42 16.91 19.14 -32.17
N ALA A 43 15.79 18.85 -31.52
CA ALA A 43 15.68 17.78 -30.54
C ALA A 43 14.44 16.91 -30.78
N SER A 44 14.55 15.62 -30.47
CA SER A 44 13.40 14.72 -30.48
C SER A 44 12.45 15.03 -29.33
N GLN A 45 11.15 14.85 -29.54
CA GLN A 45 10.13 14.84 -28.47
C GLN A 45 9.85 13.39 -28.05
N PRO A 46 10.37 12.92 -26.90
CA PRO A 46 10.27 11.52 -26.51
C PRO A 46 8.85 11.12 -26.06
N ASP A 47 8.04 12.08 -25.60
CA ASP A 47 6.66 11.88 -25.16
C ASP A 47 5.84 13.17 -25.42
N PRO A 48 4.55 13.10 -25.80
CA PRO A 48 3.70 14.28 -25.97
C PRO A 48 3.59 15.20 -24.74
N THR A 49 3.82 14.68 -23.54
CA THR A 49 3.79 15.47 -22.29
C THR A 49 5.13 16.13 -21.97
N ILE A 50 6.15 15.94 -22.80
CA ILE A 50 7.49 16.52 -22.65
C ILE A 50 7.75 17.50 -23.79
N GLN A 51 7.93 18.77 -23.45
CA GLN A 51 8.28 19.82 -24.40
C GLN A 51 9.77 20.11 -24.34
N VAL A 52 10.41 20.16 -25.50
CA VAL A 52 11.84 20.47 -25.64
C VAL A 52 11.99 21.69 -26.53
N SER A 53 12.75 22.68 -26.07
CA SER A 53 13.01 23.91 -26.81
C SER A 53 14.46 24.37 -26.66
N PHE A 54 14.90 25.27 -27.53
CA PHE A 54 16.21 25.93 -27.48
C PHE A 54 16.01 27.44 -27.43
N ASP A 55 16.85 28.14 -26.69
CA ASP A 55 16.87 29.61 -26.65
C ASP A 55 17.39 30.22 -27.96
N ASN A 56 18.45 29.65 -28.52
CA ASN A 56 19.06 30.06 -29.78
C ASN A 56 19.48 28.84 -30.62
N PRO A 57 18.53 28.21 -31.34
CA PRO A 57 18.79 26.96 -32.06
C PRO A 57 19.72 27.10 -33.27
N GLN A 58 20.07 28.31 -33.73
CA GLN A 58 20.89 28.52 -34.92
C GLN A 58 22.13 29.35 -34.61
N GLY A 59 23.29 28.93 -35.15
CA GLY A 59 24.52 29.69 -35.00
C GLY A 59 25.73 29.10 -35.74
N PHE A 60 26.80 29.88 -35.80
CA PHE A 60 28.07 29.50 -36.46
C PHE A 60 29.05 28.92 -35.43
N PRO A 61 29.65 27.73 -35.66
CA PRO A 61 30.59 27.14 -34.71
C PRO A 61 31.87 27.99 -34.48
N PRO A 62 32.34 28.15 -33.23
CA PRO A 62 31.78 27.61 -31.99
C PRO A 62 30.48 28.32 -31.59
N HIS A 63 29.44 27.52 -31.31
CA HIS A 63 28.12 28.00 -30.93
C HIS A 63 27.64 27.27 -29.69
N THR A 64 26.87 27.95 -28.84
CA THR A 64 26.26 27.36 -27.64
C THR A 64 24.79 27.75 -27.58
N ALA A 65 23.95 26.81 -27.14
CA ALA A 65 22.53 27.02 -26.89
C ALA A 65 22.14 26.33 -25.58
N THR A 66 21.16 26.88 -24.88
CA THR A 66 20.52 26.22 -23.75
C THR A 66 19.29 25.47 -24.25
N MET A 67 19.28 24.16 -24.03
CA MET A 67 18.11 23.32 -24.26
C MET A 67 17.27 23.25 -22.99
N SER A 68 16.02 23.70 -23.06
CA SER A 68 15.04 23.57 -21.97
C SER A 68 14.16 22.36 -22.22
N VAL A 69 13.93 21.56 -21.17
CA VAL A 69 13.00 20.44 -21.21
C VAL A 69 11.98 20.59 -20.09
N GLU A 70 10.71 20.69 -20.46
CA GLU A 70 9.57 20.86 -19.55
C GLU A 70 8.69 19.61 -19.58
N THR A 71 8.31 19.12 -18.41
CA THR A 71 7.40 18.00 -18.22
C THR A 71 6.05 18.51 -17.73
N SER A 72 4.95 17.92 -18.18
CA SER A 72 3.63 18.22 -17.59
C SER A 72 3.40 17.45 -16.27
N THR A 73 2.40 17.87 -15.50
CA THR A 73 1.89 17.15 -14.31
C THR A 73 1.17 15.84 -14.64
N SER A 74 1.12 15.43 -15.90
CA SER A 74 0.62 14.11 -16.32
C SER A 74 1.73 13.22 -16.90
N THR A 75 2.97 13.70 -16.91
CA THR A 75 4.12 12.91 -17.39
C THR A 75 4.33 11.72 -16.47
N SER A 76 4.36 10.52 -17.07
CA SER A 76 4.57 9.30 -16.29
C SER A 76 6.00 9.26 -15.72
N PRO A 77 6.20 8.80 -14.48
CA PRO A 77 7.54 8.57 -13.95
C PRO A 77 8.31 7.58 -14.82
N GLY A 78 9.59 7.85 -15.09
CA GLY A 78 10.37 7.01 -15.98
C GLY A 78 11.63 7.67 -16.52
N VAL A 79 12.29 6.97 -17.44
CA VAL A 79 13.50 7.44 -18.11
C VAL A 79 13.18 7.76 -19.56
N TYR A 80 13.47 8.99 -19.98
CA TYR A 80 13.26 9.48 -21.33
C TYR A 80 14.61 9.88 -21.93
N VAL A 81 14.79 9.61 -23.23
CA VAL A 81 16.03 9.96 -23.95
C VAL A 81 15.68 10.99 -25.01
N VAL A 82 16.33 12.16 -24.93
CA VAL A 82 16.23 13.22 -25.93
C VAL A 82 17.45 13.13 -26.84
N THR A 83 17.23 12.93 -28.13
CA THR A 83 18.27 13.01 -29.16
C THR A 83 18.37 14.45 -29.63
N VAL A 84 19.54 15.07 -29.43
CA VAL A 84 19.88 16.40 -29.92
C VAL A 84 20.65 16.25 -31.23
N SER A 85 20.20 16.92 -32.28
CA SER A 85 20.79 16.88 -33.62
C SER A 85 21.23 18.27 -34.03
N GLY A 86 22.50 18.45 -34.37
CA GLY A 86 22.96 19.60 -35.14
C GLY A 86 22.94 19.25 -36.63
N ARG A 87 22.35 20.11 -37.45
CA ARG A 87 22.30 20.00 -38.92
C ARG A 87 23.01 21.19 -39.54
N GLY A 88 24.06 20.93 -40.30
CA GLY A 88 24.71 21.91 -41.15
C GLY A 88 24.01 22.05 -42.50
N GLU A 89 24.17 23.20 -43.16
CA GLU A 89 23.58 23.49 -44.49
C GLU A 89 23.92 22.46 -45.57
N GLU A 90 25.09 21.81 -45.46
CA GLU A 90 25.58 20.83 -46.43
C GLU A 90 25.09 19.39 -46.15
N GLY A 91 24.14 19.22 -45.21
CA GLY A 91 23.59 17.93 -44.83
C GLY A 91 24.45 17.15 -43.83
N PHE A 92 25.52 17.74 -43.29
CA PHE A 92 26.24 17.18 -42.14
C PHE A 92 25.32 17.15 -40.93
N VAL A 93 25.22 15.97 -40.30
CA VAL A 93 24.46 15.78 -39.07
C VAL A 93 25.36 15.16 -38.02
N ASN A 94 25.39 15.77 -36.84
CA ASN A 94 26.00 15.18 -35.65
C ASN A 94 24.98 15.18 -34.52
N THR A 95 24.98 14.13 -33.71
CA THR A 95 23.97 13.92 -32.68
C THR A 95 24.60 13.59 -31.35
N THR A 96 23.97 14.05 -30.28
CA THR A 96 24.21 13.58 -28.91
C THR A 96 22.87 13.24 -28.25
N THR A 97 22.92 12.59 -27.09
CA THR A 97 21.71 12.23 -26.33
C THR A 97 21.84 12.73 -24.91
N VAL A 98 20.74 13.24 -24.36
CA VAL A 98 20.61 13.46 -22.92
C VAL A 98 19.54 12.54 -22.35
N THR A 99 19.74 12.13 -21.09
CA THR A 99 18.80 11.31 -20.35
C THR A 99 18.05 12.15 -19.33
N ILE A 100 16.74 11.98 -19.28
CA ILE A 100 15.85 12.68 -18.36
C ILE A 100 15.14 11.65 -17.51
N ARG A 101 15.32 11.73 -16.19
CA ARG A 101 14.63 10.86 -15.23
C ARG A 101 13.49 11.66 -14.60
N VAL A 102 12.27 11.32 -14.98
CA VAL A 102 11.06 11.92 -14.40
C VAL A 102 10.67 11.12 -13.17
N GLU A 103 10.62 11.80 -12.03
CA GLU A 103 10.19 11.22 -10.77
C GLU A 103 8.75 11.59 -10.46
N TYR A 104 8.03 10.67 -9.81
CA TYR A 104 6.68 10.93 -9.36
C TYR A 104 6.64 12.02 -8.28
N TRP A 105 5.69 12.94 -8.41
CA TRP A 105 5.35 13.88 -7.36
C TRP A 105 3.84 13.94 -7.17
N LYS A 106 3.38 13.86 -5.92
CA LYS A 106 1.96 14.00 -5.62
C LYS A 106 1.54 15.46 -5.72
N ILE A 107 0.96 15.83 -6.86
CA ILE A 107 0.52 17.20 -7.14
C ILE A 107 -0.44 17.70 -6.05
N GLY A 108 -0.19 18.91 -5.54
CA GLY A 108 -0.92 19.53 -4.43
C GLY A 108 -0.18 19.46 -3.09
N TRP A 109 0.81 18.58 -2.96
CA TRP A 109 1.68 18.49 -1.79
C TRP A 109 3.00 19.21 -2.06
N ARG A 110 3.44 20.07 -1.15
CA ARG A 110 4.68 20.83 -1.33
C ARG A 110 5.92 20.07 -0.93
N TYR A 111 5.83 19.25 0.11
CA TYR A 111 6.99 18.56 0.67
C TYR A 111 6.83 17.05 0.55
N ARG A 112 7.95 16.36 0.38
CA ARG A 112 8.02 14.91 0.60
C ARG A 112 9.26 14.55 1.37
N ARG A 113 9.20 13.43 2.09
CA ARG A 113 10.33 12.83 2.79
C ARG A 113 10.57 11.43 2.26
N VAL A 114 11.82 11.11 1.97
CA VAL A 114 12.20 9.74 1.60
C VAL A 114 12.25 8.88 2.86
N ILE A 115 11.68 7.68 2.79
CA ILE A 115 11.74 6.65 3.83
C ILE A 115 12.24 5.38 3.16
N ASN A 116 13.42 4.90 3.56
CA ASN A 116 13.96 3.63 3.08
C ASN A 116 13.64 2.54 4.09
N VAL A 117 12.97 1.48 3.63
CA VAL A 117 12.60 0.32 4.43
C VAL A 117 13.35 -0.89 3.90
N THR A 118 14.28 -1.41 4.70
CA THR A 118 15.13 -2.54 4.32
C THR A 118 14.74 -3.80 5.09
N GLU A 119 14.52 -4.88 4.35
CA GLU A 119 14.33 -6.22 4.89
C GLU A 119 15.67 -6.76 5.40
N VAL A 120 15.72 -7.22 6.66
CA VAL A 120 16.96 -7.63 7.35
C VAL A 120 16.92 -9.04 7.92
N ALA A 121 15.76 -9.70 7.90
CA ALA A 121 15.55 -11.06 8.38
C ALA A 121 15.76 -12.13 7.28
N SER A 122 15.99 -11.73 6.03
CA SER A 122 16.09 -12.62 4.87
C SER A 122 14.80 -13.41 4.62
N LEU A 123 13.65 -12.78 4.84
CA LEU A 123 12.32 -13.37 4.65
C LEU A 123 11.48 -12.53 3.71
N ASP A 124 10.66 -13.19 2.88
CA ASP A 124 9.63 -12.52 2.11
C ASP A 124 8.47 -12.14 3.04
N MET A 125 8.37 -10.85 3.36
CA MET A 125 7.33 -10.32 4.24
C MET A 125 6.14 -9.83 3.41
N LYS A 126 4.92 -10.11 3.88
CA LYS A 126 3.68 -9.60 3.28
C LYS A 126 2.75 -9.04 4.34
N ASN A 127 1.98 -8.03 3.94
CA ASN A 127 1.00 -7.37 4.79
C ASN A 127 1.57 -7.00 6.17
N ILE A 128 2.81 -6.51 6.19
CA ILE A 128 3.49 -6.07 7.40
C ILE A 128 3.10 -4.63 7.71
N SER A 129 2.90 -4.35 8.99
CA SER A 129 2.64 -3.00 9.50
C SER A 129 3.87 -2.56 10.28
N ILE A 130 4.48 -1.45 9.87
CA ILE A 130 5.71 -0.94 10.49
C ILE A 130 5.45 0.42 11.16
N PRO A 131 6.01 0.67 12.36
CA PRO A 131 5.92 1.96 13.00
C PRO A 131 6.91 2.94 12.37
N ILE A 132 6.43 4.14 12.05
CA ILE A 132 7.20 5.30 11.62
C ILE A 132 7.12 6.33 12.73
N TYR A 133 8.25 6.55 13.41
CA TYR A 133 8.38 7.54 14.47
C TYR A 133 8.87 8.86 13.86
N LEU A 134 8.08 9.91 14.05
CA LEU A 134 8.46 11.27 13.65
C LEU A 134 8.75 12.08 14.90
N ASP A 135 9.85 12.82 14.84
CA ASP A 135 10.24 13.79 15.86
C ASP A 135 10.92 15.00 15.20
N SER A 136 11.20 16.05 15.96
CA SER A 136 11.86 17.27 15.45
C SER A 136 13.27 17.06 14.87
N SER A 137 13.94 15.93 15.16
CA SER A 137 15.24 15.60 14.56
C SER A 137 15.11 15.10 13.13
N ASN A 138 13.93 14.60 12.77
CA ASN A 138 13.68 14.06 11.46
C ASN A 138 12.60 14.88 10.73
N PHE A 139 11.45 15.17 11.30
CA PHE A 139 10.31 15.75 10.60
C PHE A 139 10.06 17.22 10.98
N THR A 140 9.68 18.05 10.01
CA THR A 140 9.31 19.45 10.23
C THR A 140 7.79 19.58 10.39
N PHE A 141 7.29 19.56 11.63
CA PHE A 141 5.86 19.56 11.93
C PHE A 141 5.12 20.80 11.43
N SER A 142 5.78 21.96 11.38
CA SER A 142 5.20 23.20 10.87
C SER A 142 4.89 23.18 9.36
N HIS A 143 5.40 22.18 8.63
CA HIS A 143 5.12 21.97 7.21
C HIS A 143 3.86 21.14 6.97
N ALA A 144 3.30 20.47 7.98
CA ALA A 144 2.09 19.66 7.87
C ALA A 144 0.89 20.32 8.56
N GLN A 145 -0.31 19.77 8.36
CA GLN A 145 -1.48 20.19 9.14
C GLN A 145 -1.31 19.82 10.63
N PRO A 146 -1.89 20.59 11.57
CA PRO A 146 -1.72 20.35 13.01
C PRO A 146 -2.16 18.96 13.50
N ASP A 147 -2.98 18.24 12.73
CA ASP A 147 -3.46 16.89 13.01
C ASP A 147 -2.86 15.81 12.07
N GLY A 148 -1.93 16.18 11.18
CA GLY A 148 -1.34 15.28 10.20
C GLY A 148 -2.32 14.78 9.12
N SER A 149 -3.50 15.39 8.97
CA SER A 149 -4.53 14.98 8.00
C SER A 149 -4.05 15.02 6.54
N ASP A 150 -3.03 15.82 6.25
CA ASP A 150 -2.44 15.93 4.92
C ASP A 150 -1.31 14.93 4.65
N LEU A 151 -0.98 13.99 5.54
CA LEU A 151 0.02 12.95 5.23
C LEU A 151 -0.43 12.05 4.08
N ARG A 152 0.47 11.67 3.18
CA ARG A 152 0.25 10.60 2.18
C ARG A 152 1.51 9.79 1.98
N PHE A 153 1.39 8.47 1.86
CA PHE A 153 2.54 7.59 1.61
C PHE A 153 2.41 6.97 0.22
N THR A 154 3.48 6.98 -0.56
CA THR A 154 3.50 6.33 -1.87
C THR A 154 4.78 5.54 -2.10
N TYR A 155 4.72 4.54 -2.97
CA TYR A 155 5.91 4.06 -3.66
C TYR A 155 6.46 5.12 -4.62
N THR A 156 7.66 4.90 -5.16
CA THR A 156 8.31 5.81 -6.14
C THR A 156 7.54 5.95 -7.45
N ASN A 157 6.66 5.01 -7.78
CA ASN A 157 5.78 5.07 -8.94
C ASN A 157 4.45 5.82 -8.67
N GLY A 158 4.24 6.30 -7.45
CA GLY A 158 3.04 7.03 -7.04
C GLY A 158 1.87 6.19 -6.52
N THR A 159 2.01 4.86 -6.49
CA THR A 159 1.01 3.98 -5.87
C THR A 159 0.91 4.29 -4.38
N GLU A 160 -0.28 4.63 -3.90
CA GLU A 160 -0.52 4.98 -2.50
C GLU A 160 -0.47 3.75 -1.57
N LEU A 161 0.00 3.98 -0.35
CA LEU A 161 0.05 3.01 0.74
C LEU A 161 -0.91 3.44 1.86
N THR A 162 -1.60 2.45 2.44
CA THR A 162 -2.47 2.67 3.60
C THR A 162 -1.62 2.88 4.86
N TYR A 163 -2.05 3.80 5.70
CA TYR A 163 -1.37 4.14 6.95
C TYR A 163 -2.39 4.49 8.04
N TYR A 164 -1.96 4.45 9.30
CA TYR A 164 -2.74 4.88 10.46
C TYR A 164 -1.93 5.83 11.33
N ILE A 165 -2.45 7.01 11.58
CA ILE A 165 -1.90 7.94 12.59
C ILE A 165 -2.41 7.47 13.95
N GLU A 166 -1.56 6.76 14.71
CA GLU A 166 -1.90 6.33 16.07
C GLU A 166 -1.76 7.49 17.06
N TYR A 167 -0.75 8.33 16.85
CA TYR A 167 -0.48 9.49 17.69
C TYR A 167 0.12 10.62 16.86
N TRP A 168 -0.33 11.85 17.12
CA TRP A 168 0.20 13.05 16.50
C TRP A 168 0.13 14.23 17.47
N ASP A 169 1.28 14.82 17.79
CA ASP A 169 1.41 15.99 18.64
C ASP A 169 2.35 16.99 17.98
N SER A 170 1.75 17.95 17.26
CA SER A 170 2.50 19.02 16.59
C SER A 170 3.10 20.04 17.55
N VAL A 171 2.75 20.01 18.84
CA VAL A 171 3.26 20.97 19.84
C VAL A 171 4.56 20.43 20.45
N ASN A 172 4.56 19.15 20.82
CA ASN A 172 5.76 18.46 21.29
C ASN A 172 6.63 17.92 20.15
N GLU A 173 6.15 18.02 18.91
CA GLU A 173 6.82 17.54 17.70
C GLU A 173 7.14 16.04 17.80
N GLU A 174 6.11 15.24 18.11
CA GLU A 174 6.17 13.77 18.20
C GLU A 174 4.96 13.14 17.48
N ALA A 175 5.20 12.08 16.71
CA ALA A 175 4.12 11.29 16.11
C ALA A 175 4.50 9.82 15.89
N LEU A 176 3.48 8.96 15.87
CA LEU A 176 3.58 7.55 15.53
C LEU A 176 2.56 7.21 14.44
N ILE A 177 3.08 6.74 13.31
CA ILE A 177 2.29 6.29 12.16
C ILE A 177 2.56 4.82 11.91
N TRP A 178 1.53 3.99 11.79
CA TRP A 178 1.66 2.63 11.25
C TRP A 178 1.51 2.65 9.75
N LEU A 179 2.55 2.24 9.03
CA LEU A 179 2.55 2.12 7.59
C LEU A 179 2.35 0.67 7.17
N LYS A 180 1.32 0.39 6.36
CA LYS A 180 1.06 -0.93 5.82
C LYS A 180 1.89 -1.14 4.55
N ILE A 181 2.73 -2.17 4.54
CA ILE A 181 3.50 -2.59 3.37
C ILE A 181 2.94 -3.93 2.87
N PRO A 182 2.29 -3.95 1.68
CA PRO A 182 1.71 -5.18 1.13
C PRO A 182 2.75 -6.27 0.85
N SER A 183 3.93 -5.92 0.38
CA SER A 183 5.02 -6.87 0.09
C SER A 183 6.38 -6.20 0.27
N LEU A 184 7.27 -6.91 0.96
CA LEU A 184 8.68 -6.56 1.14
C LEU A 184 9.52 -7.83 0.92
N PRO A 185 10.10 -8.02 -0.27
CA PRO A 185 10.92 -9.18 -0.59
C PRO A 185 12.16 -9.30 0.30
N ALA A 186 12.64 -10.53 0.50
CA ALA A 186 13.84 -10.82 1.28
C ALA A 186 15.06 -10.03 0.80
N SER A 187 15.81 -9.44 1.73
CA SER A 187 17.02 -8.65 1.48
C SER A 187 16.85 -7.47 0.50
N SER A 188 15.62 -6.97 0.36
CA SER A 188 15.32 -5.81 -0.49
C SER A 188 15.19 -4.52 0.31
N THR A 189 15.33 -3.39 -0.39
CA THR A 189 15.01 -2.06 0.14
C THR A 189 13.88 -1.45 -0.69
N LEU A 190 12.82 -1.02 -0.02
CA LEU A 190 11.77 -0.21 -0.61
C LEU A 190 12.03 1.26 -0.30
N THR A 191 11.89 2.10 -1.32
CA THR A 191 11.86 3.56 -1.16
C THR A 191 10.41 4.01 -1.17
N ILE A 192 10.01 4.66 -0.08
CA ILE A 192 8.67 5.19 0.15
C ILE A 192 8.78 6.70 0.27
N HIS A 193 7.84 7.44 -0.30
CA HIS A 193 7.73 8.87 -0.13
C HIS A 193 6.57 9.20 0.80
N MET A 194 6.85 9.96 1.85
CA MET A 194 5.85 10.56 2.73
C MET A 194 5.63 12.02 2.32
N TYR A 195 4.49 12.33 1.72
CA TYR A 195 4.09 13.67 1.29
C TYR A 195 3.31 14.40 2.38
N TYR A 196 3.54 15.72 2.50
CA TYR A 196 2.84 16.65 3.40
C TYR A 196 2.94 18.10 2.87
N GLY A 197 2.32 19.04 3.58
CA GLY A 197 2.26 20.44 3.17
C GLY A 197 1.28 20.68 2.03
N ASN A 198 0.10 20.07 2.13
CA ASN A 198 -0.97 20.39 1.18
C ASN A 198 -1.51 21.80 1.47
N LEU A 199 -1.44 22.67 0.45
CA LEU A 199 -1.86 24.08 0.56
C LEU A 199 -3.37 24.25 0.67
N THR A 200 -4.12 23.20 0.32
CA THR A 200 -5.57 23.12 0.46
C THR A 200 -5.92 22.11 1.55
N PRO A 201 -6.87 22.40 2.47
CA PRO A 201 -7.35 21.41 3.42
C PRO A 201 -7.86 20.15 2.71
N VAL A 202 -7.39 18.99 3.14
CA VAL A 202 -7.83 17.67 2.66
C VAL A 202 -8.28 16.84 3.85
N SER A 203 -9.20 15.90 3.63
CA SER A 203 -9.55 14.93 4.65
C SER A 203 -8.37 14.01 4.93
N SER A 204 -8.25 13.56 6.18
CA SER A 204 -7.30 12.51 6.53
C SER A 204 -7.55 11.25 5.72
N ALA A 205 -6.48 10.63 5.22
CA ALA A 205 -6.51 9.29 4.62
C ALA A 205 -6.04 8.20 5.63
N SER A 206 -5.85 8.59 6.90
CA SER A 206 -5.49 7.66 7.97
C SER A 206 -6.60 6.65 8.19
N ASP A 207 -6.22 5.38 8.26
CA ASP A 207 -7.11 4.24 8.38
C ASP A 207 -6.54 3.22 9.37
N VAL A 208 -7.26 3.00 10.48
CA VAL A 208 -6.84 2.10 11.57
C VAL A 208 -6.51 0.68 11.10
N ARG A 209 -7.10 0.25 9.97
CA ARG A 209 -6.86 -1.08 9.39
C ARG A 209 -5.41 -1.28 8.97
N ALA A 210 -4.65 -0.21 8.73
CA ALA A 210 -3.22 -0.28 8.44
C ALA A 210 -2.38 -0.86 9.59
N LYS A 211 -2.88 -0.84 10.83
CA LYS A 211 -2.18 -1.39 12.01
C LYS A 211 -2.16 -2.92 12.03
N TYR A 212 -3.21 -3.56 11.53
CA TYR A 212 -3.38 -5.00 11.65
C TYR A 212 -2.74 -5.75 10.50
N THR A 213 -2.25 -6.97 10.73
CA THR A 213 -1.71 -7.80 9.62
C THR A 213 -2.84 -8.28 8.71
N PHE A 214 -3.99 -8.59 9.31
CA PHE A 214 -5.25 -8.89 8.63
C PHE A 214 -6.37 -8.15 9.35
N TYR A 215 -7.31 -7.59 8.58
CA TYR A 215 -8.51 -6.94 9.09
C TYR A 215 -9.64 -7.10 8.08
N ASP A 216 -10.83 -7.44 8.57
CA ASP A 216 -12.06 -7.48 7.79
C ASP A 216 -13.24 -7.05 8.67
N ASP A 217 -13.87 -5.92 8.32
CA ASP A 217 -15.11 -5.40 8.91
C ASP A 217 -16.35 -5.89 8.15
N VAL A 218 -16.19 -6.82 7.19
CA VAL A 218 -17.28 -7.43 6.41
C VAL A 218 -18.05 -6.44 5.51
N GLU A 219 -17.61 -5.18 5.43
CA GLU A 219 -18.23 -4.13 4.61
C GLU A 219 -17.86 -4.22 3.12
N SER A 220 -16.81 -4.97 2.81
CA SER A 220 -16.28 -5.12 1.44
C SER A 220 -16.77 -6.39 0.75
N GLY A 221 -17.94 -6.90 1.17
CA GLY A 221 -18.50 -8.15 0.70
C GLY A 221 -17.62 -9.35 1.11
N GLN A 222 -17.65 -10.42 0.31
CA GLN A 222 -16.99 -11.67 0.68
C GLN A 222 -15.45 -11.59 0.77
N ASN A 223 -14.81 -10.56 0.18
CA ASN A 223 -13.40 -10.21 0.37
C ASN A 223 -12.38 -11.40 0.40
N GLY A 224 -12.58 -12.39 -0.47
CA GLY A 224 -11.71 -13.57 -0.57
C GLY A 224 -11.97 -14.69 0.46
N TRP A 225 -12.91 -14.52 1.39
CA TRP A 225 -13.43 -15.60 2.23
C TRP A 225 -14.05 -16.69 1.35
N GLN A 226 -13.93 -17.94 1.77
CA GLN A 226 -14.62 -19.08 1.16
C GLN A 226 -15.80 -19.45 2.03
N VAL A 227 -16.99 -19.52 1.44
CA VAL A 227 -18.21 -19.99 2.11
C VAL A 227 -18.42 -21.45 1.72
N VAL A 228 -18.48 -22.34 2.71
CA VAL A 228 -18.62 -23.79 2.49
C VAL A 228 -19.85 -24.33 3.22
N SER A 229 -20.71 -24.96 2.43
CA SER A 229 -21.88 -25.71 2.91
C SER A 229 -21.52 -27.20 3.00
N GLU A 230 -21.40 -27.73 4.22
CA GLU A 230 -21.12 -29.16 4.45
C GLU A 230 -22.41 -29.98 4.47
N LEU A 231 -23.48 -29.42 5.04
CA LEU A 231 -24.84 -29.96 5.03
C LEU A 231 -25.82 -28.81 5.32
N ASN A 232 -26.67 -28.42 4.37
CA ASN A 232 -27.64 -27.32 4.55
C ASN A 232 -27.02 -26.03 5.12
N GLY A 233 -25.74 -25.74 4.83
CA GLY A 233 -24.98 -24.66 5.43
C GLY A 233 -25.52 -23.27 5.10
N LEU A 234 -25.44 -22.37 6.07
CA LEU A 234 -26.18 -21.10 6.09
C LEU A 234 -25.32 -19.84 6.18
N TRP A 235 -23.99 -19.94 6.13
CA TRP A 235 -23.12 -18.75 6.14
C TRP A 235 -23.40 -17.81 4.97
N HIS A 236 -23.62 -16.53 5.26
CA HIS A 236 -23.71 -15.44 4.29
C HIS A 236 -23.45 -14.09 4.99
N ILE A 237 -23.32 -13.01 4.22
CA ILE A 237 -23.23 -11.65 4.76
C ILE A 237 -24.64 -11.09 4.91
N THR A 238 -24.93 -10.49 6.07
CA THR A 238 -26.23 -9.91 6.40
C THR A 238 -26.10 -8.46 6.84
N GLN A 239 -27.23 -7.76 6.87
CA GLN A 239 -27.41 -6.42 7.47
C GLN A 239 -28.32 -6.46 8.71
N HIS A 240 -28.71 -7.64 9.18
CA HIS A 240 -29.64 -7.77 10.31
C HIS A 240 -29.02 -7.35 11.64
N ARG A 241 -27.85 -7.92 11.95
CA ARG A 241 -26.99 -7.52 13.06
C ARG A 241 -25.58 -7.31 12.54
N TYR A 242 -24.88 -6.40 13.19
CA TYR A 242 -23.49 -6.07 12.91
C TYR A 242 -22.89 -5.39 14.14
N SER A 243 -21.59 -5.56 14.33
CA SER A 243 -20.80 -4.81 15.29
C SER A 243 -20.42 -3.47 14.69
N SER A 244 -19.97 -3.47 13.43
CA SER A 244 -19.55 -2.24 12.77
C SER A 244 -19.46 -2.37 11.24
N PRO A 245 -19.79 -1.32 10.48
CA PRO A 245 -20.90 -0.39 10.66
C PRO A 245 -22.26 -0.91 10.19
N THR A 246 -22.36 -1.82 9.21
CA THR A 246 -23.63 -2.22 8.59
C THR A 246 -23.75 -3.68 8.18
N HIS A 247 -22.66 -4.44 8.13
CA HIS A 247 -22.64 -5.84 7.73
C HIS A 247 -21.96 -6.72 8.76
N SER A 248 -22.29 -8.01 8.75
CA SER A 248 -21.49 -9.05 9.41
C SER A 248 -21.71 -10.40 8.73
N TRP A 249 -20.86 -11.38 9.02
CA TRP A 249 -21.11 -12.76 8.65
C TRP A 249 -22.19 -13.34 9.56
N TYR A 250 -23.12 -14.12 8.99
CA TYR A 250 -24.23 -14.72 9.69
C TYR A 250 -24.44 -16.18 9.26
N TYR A 251 -24.59 -17.05 10.25
CA TYR A 251 -25.06 -18.42 10.07
C TYR A 251 -26.53 -18.53 10.48
N GLY A 252 -27.42 -18.46 9.49
CA GLY A 252 -28.86 -18.65 9.68
C GLY A 252 -29.66 -18.24 8.44
N ARG A 253 -30.97 -18.04 8.59
CA ARG A 253 -31.88 -17.77 7.47
C ARG A 253 -32.43 -16.35 7.50
N GLU A 254 -32.11 -15.59 6.46
CA GLU A 254 -32.69 -14.26 6.20
C GLU A 254 -34.22 -14.28 6.27
N GLY A 255 -34.77 -13.38 7.09
CA GLY A 255 -36.22 -13.20 7.25
C GLY A 255 -36.95 -14.24 8.11
N TYR A 256 -36.27 -15.33 8.50
CA TYR A 256 -36.75 -16.28 9.51
C TYR A 256 -36.07 -16.05 10.85
N TRP A 257 -34.79 -15.63 10.82
CA TRP A 257 -33.96 -15.38 12.01
C TRP A 257 -33.84 -16.64 12.87
N ASP A 258 -33.54 -17.74 12.18
CA ASP A 258 -33.26 -19.03 12.78
C ASP A 258 -32.28 -19.84 11.89
N TYR A 259 -31.87 -21.02 12.34
CA TYR A 259 -31.15 -22.00 11.51
C TYR A 259 -31.91 -23.33 11.36
N ASP A 260 -33.24 -23.33 11.56
CA ASP A 260 -34.08 -24.55 11.55
C ASP A 260 -34.34 -25.10 10.14
N VAL A 261 -33.33 -25.78 9.59
CA VAL A 261 -33.39 -26.51 8.31
C VAL A 261 -33.17 -28.01 8.51
N GLY A 262 -33.49 -28.52 9.69
CA GLY A 262 -32.97 -29.80 10.19
C GLY A 262 -31.50 -29.68 10.54
N THR A 263 -30.73 -30.77 10.44
CA THR A 263 -29.28 -30.73 10.72
C THR A 263 -28.57 -29.84 9.71
N THR A 264 -27.79 -28.90 10.22
CA THR A 264 -27.06 -27.93 9.42
C THR A 264 -25.61 -27.79 9.88
N ARG A 265 -24.69 -27.68 8.93
CA ARG A 265 -23.28 -27.36 9.19
C ARG A 265 -22.59 -26.71 7.99
N GLY A 266 -21.66 -25.83 8.29
CA GLY A 266 -20.85 -25.14 7.30
C GLY A 266 -19.82 -24.23 7.95
N TYR A 267 -18.93 -23.66 7.14
CA TYR A 267 -17.91 -22.74 7.61
C TYR A 267 -17.63 -21.62 6.60
N ILE A 268 -17.09 -20.51 7.12
CA ILE A 268 -16.36 -19.52 6.32
C ILE A 268 -14.86 -19.66 6.59
N ALA A 269 -14.03 -19.65 5.56
CA ALA A 269 -12.58 -19.74 5.68
C ALA A 269 -11.89 -18.50 5.09
N SER A 270 -10.92 -17.95 5.80
CA SER A 270 -10.26 -16.71 5.44
C SER A 270 -9.38 -16.85 4.18
N PRO A 271 -9.06 -15.71 3.53
CA PRO A 271 -7.83 -15.60 2.74
C PRO A 271 -6.58 -16.00 3.53
N ASP A 272 -5.43 -16.03 2.85
CA ASP A 272 -4.14 -16.29 3.49
C ASP A 272 -3.74 -15.14 4.43
N ILE A 273 -3.35 -15.49 5.66
CA ILE A 273 -2.87 -14.57 6.68
C ILE A 273 -1.39 -14.87 6.94
N TYR A 274 -0.53 -13.86 6.78
CA TYR A 274 0.92 -14.03 6.76
C TYR A 274 1.52 -13.80 8.14
N LEU A 275 1.84 -14.89 8.84
CA LEU A 275 2.50 -14.90 10.16
C LEU A 275 3.97 -15.37 10.09
N VAL A 276 4.55 -15.43 8.89
CA VAL A 276 5.90 -15.95 8.63
C VAL A 276 7.01 -15.20 9.36
N ASP A 277 6.80 -13.91 9.61
CA ASP A 277 7.69 -12.94 10.26
C ASP A 277 7.25 -12.61 11.70
N ALA A 278 6.23 -13.28 12.23
CA ALA A 278 5.68 -13.01 13.56
C ALA A 278 6.46 -13.73 14.67
N ALA A 279 6.67 -13.06 15.80
CA ALA A 279 7.07 -13.69 17.07
C ALA A 279 5.85 -14.04 17.94
N SER A 280 4.78 -13.26 17.83
CA SER A 280 3.48 -13.56 18.44
C SER A 280 2.36 -13.06 17.54
N ALA A 281 1.19 -13.66 17.67
CA ALA A 281 0.00 -13.26 16.95
C ALA A 281 -1.25 -13.50 17.78
N THR A 282 -2.24 -12.64 17.60
CA THR A 282 -3.53 -12.70 18.29
C THR A 282 -4.64 -12.44 17.27
N LEU A 283 -5.65 -13.30 17.27
CA LEU A 283 -6.92 -13.08 16.59
C LEU A 283 -7.89 -12.44 17.58
N THR A 284 -8.58 -11.40 17.13
CA THR A 284 -9.78 -10.89 17.80
C THR A 284 -10.89 -10.72 16.77
N PHE A 285 -12.12 -11.03 17.16
CA PHE A 285 -13.30 -10.80 16.32
C PHE A 285 -14.47 -10.44 17.23
N ALA A 286 -15.34 -9.57 16.74
CA ALA A 286 -16.62 -9.29 17.36
C ALA A 286 -17.59 -10.41 17.01
N THR A 287 -18.42 -10.82 17.97
CA THR A 287 -19.36 -11.90 17.76
C THR A 287 -20.61 -11.75 18.59
N TRP A 288 -21.72 -12.29 18.06
CA TRP A 288 -23.02 -12.36 18.69
C TRP A 288 -23.62 -13.72 18.34
N TRP A 289 -24.29 -14.39 19.27
CA TRP A 289 -25.02 -15.60 18.95
C TRP A 289 -26.26 -15.81 19.80
N GLU A 290 -27.15 -16.63 19.27
CA GLU A 290 -28.25 -17.26 19.99
C GLU A 290 -28.40 -18.69 19.48
N HIS A 291 -28.30 -19.67 20.38
CA HIS A 291 -28.44 -21.08 20.06
C HIS A 291 -29.12 -21.81 21.22
N GLU A 292 -29.37 -23.11 21.07
CA GLU A 292 -29.99 -23.87 22.16
C GLU A 292 -29.11 -23.85 23.41
N SER A 293 -29.72 -23.84 24.60
CA SER A 293 -28.97 -23.80 25.85
C SER A 293 -29.34 -24.95 26.78
N TYR A 294 -28.37 -25.82 27.01
CA TYR A 294 -28.47 -26.97 27.91
C TYR A 294 -27.24 -27.06 28.81
N LEU A 295 -27.40 -27.66 29.98
CA LEU A 295 -26.29 -27.84 30.93
C LEU A 295 -25.32 -28.97 30.54
N TRP A 296 -25.54 -29.63 29.40
CA TRP A 296 -24.78 -30.78 28.91
C TRP A 296 -25.00 -30.94 27.40
N GLY A 297 -24.03 -31.54 26.70
CA GLY A 297 -24.08 -31.77 25.25
C GLY A 297 -23.12 -30.87 24.48
N ASP A 298 -22.91 -31.16 23.20
CA ASP A 298 -21.99 -30.43 22.29
C ASP A 298 -22.72 -29.90 21.05
N TYR A 299 -24.02 -29.65 21.20
CA TYR A 299 -24.93 -29.17 20.17
C TYR A 299 -24.73 -27.69 19.85
N ASP A 300 -25.15 -27.27 18.66
CA ASP A 300 -24.96 -25.90 18.15
C ASP A 300 -23.53 -25.39 18.33
N SER A 301 -22.60 -26.24 17.90
CA SER A 301 -21.18 -26.04 18.09
C SER A 301 -20.68 -24.94 17.15
N MET A 302 -20.03 -23.95 17.76
CA MET A 302 -19.30 -22.87 17.10
C MET A 302 -17.82 -23.09 17.34
N ASP A 303 -17.07 -23.21 16.25
CA ASP A 303 -15.64 -23.50 16.27
C ASP A 303 -14.86 -22.42 15.52
N VAL A 304 -13.68 -22.08 16.04
CA VAL A 304 -12.64 -21.42 15.26
C VAL A 304 -11.47 -22.39 15.08
N ASP A 305 -11.12 -22.67 13.83
CA ASP A 305 -9.99 -23.52 13.51
C ASP A 305 -8.91 -22.76 12.72
N VAL A 306 -7.66 -23.20 12.88
CA VAL A 306 -6.50 -22.67 12.17
C VAL A 306 -5.84 -23.77 11.34
N SER A 307 -5.45 -23.42 10.12
CA SER A 307 -4.67 -24.28 9.23
C SER A 307 -3.34 -23.61 8.87
N THR A 308 -2.26 -24.40 8.82
CA THR A 308 -0.92 -23.98 8.36
C THR A 308 -0.51 -24.62 7.04
N ASP A 309 -1.40 -25.41 6.42
CA ASP A 309 -1.14 -26.19 5.21
C ASP A 309 -2.13 -25.88 4.06
N GLY A 310 -2.64 -24.65 4.05
CA GLY A 310 -3.56 -24.16 3.02
C GLY A 310 -4.99 -24.70 3.14
N GLY A 311 -5.37 -25.22 4.30
CA GLY A 311 -6.71 -25.74 4.59
C GLY A 311 -6.86 -27.25 4.43
N ALA A 312 -5.76 -28.00 4.29
CA ALA A 312 -5.80 -29.46 4.18
C ALA A 312 -6.04 -30.12 5.55
N THR A 313 -5.44 -29.57 6.61
CA THR A 313 -5.69 -29.94 8.00
C THR A 313 -5.99 -28.71 8.85
N TRP A 314 -6.75 -28.92 9.93
CA TRP A 314 -7.29 -27.87 10.79
C TRP A 314 -7.09 -28.23 12.25
N THR A 315 -6.65 -27.26 13.04
CA THR A 315 -6.52 -27.35 14.50
C THR A 315 -7.56 -26.44 15.13
N ASN A 316 -8.43 -26.98 15.98
CA ASN A 316 -9.39 -26.19 16.74
C ASN A 316 -8.67 -25.38 17.81
N VAL A 317 -8.96 -24.08 17.86
CA VAL A 317 -8.32 -23.12 18.79
C VAL A 317 -9.33 -22.42 19.69
N TRP A 318 -10.62 -22.56 19.39
CA TRP A 318 -11.72 -22.01 20.17
C TRP A 318 -12.99 -22.80 19.86
N HIS A 319 -13.78 -23.01 20.89
CA HIS A 319 -15.02 -23.77 20.85
C HIS A 319 -16.03 -23.17 21.83
N ARG A 320 -17.29 -23.12 21.40
CA ARG A 320 -18.48 -22.85 22.22
C ARG A 320 -19.62 -23.72 21.71
N ASP A 321 -20.54 -24.08 22.58
CA ASP A 321 -21.67 -24.95 22.28
C ASP A 321 -22.86 -24.60 23.21
N CYS A 322 -23.91 -25.42 23.17
CA CYS A 322 -25.11 -25.25 23.99
C CYS A 322 -24.87 -25.09 25.51
N ASN A 323 -23.72 -25.53 26.03
CA ASN A 323 -23.35 -25.46 27.44
C ASN A 323 -22.30 -24.37 27.75
N GLU A 324 -21.73 -23.73 26.72
CA GLU A 324 -20.67 -22.74 26.81
C GLU A 324 -21.03 -21.45 26.04
N GLY A 325 -21.25 -20.35 26.75
CA GLY A 325 -21.44 -19.04 26.11
C GLY A 325 -21.94 -17.97 27.08
N PRO A 326 -21.89 -16.67 26.73
CA PRO A 326 -22.47 -15.64 27.57
C PRO A 326 -23.97 -15.90 27.69
N SER A 327 -24.51 -15.63 28.88
CA SER A 327 -25.93 -15.86 29.18
C SER A 327 -26.88 -14.88 28.48
N GLN A 328 -26.36 -14.02 27.59
CA GLN A 328 -27.09 -12.95 26.92
C GLN A 328 -26.62 -12.84 25.47
N ALA A 329 -27.58 -12.64 24.57
CA ALA A 329 -27.33 -12.40 23.16
C ALA A 329 -26.87 -10.94 22.97
N ASP A 330 -25.60 -10.68 23.24
CA ASP A 330 -24.94 -9.39 23.07
C ASP A 330 -23.62 -9.49 22.28
N TRP A 331 -23.28 -8.40 21.57
CA TRP A 331 -22.02 -8.31 20.84
C TRP A 331 -20.87 -8.19 21.83
N HIS A 332 -19.86 -9.05 21.65
CA HIS A 332 -18.65 -9.03 22.46
C HIS A 332 -17.44 -9.48 21.63
N ASP A 333 -16.23 -9.17 22.12
CA ASP A 333 -14.99 -9.59 21.50
C ASP A 333 -14.53 -10.94 22.05
N GLU A 334 -14.21 -11.87 21.16
CA GLU A 334 -13.48 -13.09 21.49
C GLU A 334 -12.01 -12.95 21.05
N THR A 335 -11.08 -13.39 21.89
CA THR A 335 -9.64 -13.23 21.66
C THR A 335 -8.91 -14.56 21.77
N ILE A 336 -8.19 -14.92 20.71
CA ILE A 336 -7.53 -16.22 20.56
C ILE A 336 -6.04 -16.02 20.30
N ASN A 337 -5.21 -16.76 21.04
CA ASN A 337 -3.76 -16.76 20.86
C ASN A 337 -3.38 -17.58 19.60
N LEU A 338 -2.82 -16.90 18.60
CA LEU A 338 -2.30 -17.52 17.38
C LEU A 338 -0.78 -17.75 17.41
N THR A 339 -0.10 -17.42 18.50
CA THR A 339 1.36 -17.60 18.65
C THR A 339 1.86 -19.01 18.30
N PRO A 340 1.14 -20.12 18.60
CA PRO A 340 1.56 -21.46 18.19
C PRO A 340 1.69 -21.67 16.66
N PHE A 341 1.09 -20.81 15.85
CA PHE A 341 1.03 -20.92 14.39
C PHE A 341 1.93 -19.91 13.66
N VAL A 342 2.71 -19.10 14.38
CA VAL A 342 3.68 -18.18 13.78
C VAL A 342 4.75 -18.94 12.97
N GLY A 343 5.41 -18.25 12.04
CA GLY A 343 6.34 -18.86 11.07
C GLY A 343 5.64 -19.50 9.86
N HIS A 344 4.31 -19.46 9.80
CA HIS A 344 3.52 -20.03 8.71
C HIS A 344 2.63 -18.98 8.03
N VAL A 345 2.19 -19.28 6.82
CA VAL A 345 1.00 -18.67 6.25
C VAL A 345 -0.20 -19.48 6.75
N VAL A 346 -1.17 -18.81 7.36
CA VAL A 346 -2.31 -19.47 8.01
C VAL A 346 -3.63 -19.13 7.33
N LYS A 347 -4.61 -20.02 7.52
CA LYS A 347 -6.02 -19.73 7.30
C LYS A 347 -6.77 -19.92 8.60
N ILE A 348 -7.81 -19.12 8.80
CA ILE A 348 -8.73 -19.21 9.93
C ILE A 348 -10.10 -19.57 9.36
N ARG A 349 -10.85 -20.46 10.01
CA ARG A 349 -12.26 -20.68 9.65
C ARG A 349 -13.16 -20.60 10.86
N PHE A 350 -14.34 -20.03 10.66
CA PHE A 350 -15.45 -20.02 11.61
C PHE A 350 -16.44 -21.08 11.15
N ARG A 351 -16.71 -22.08 11.99
CA ARG A 351 -17.55 -23.24 11.66
C ARG A 351 -18.72 -23.35 12.61
N PHE A 352 -19.91 -23.58 12.06
CA PHE A 352 -21.12 -23.89 12.82
C PHE A 352 -21.58 -25.31 12.49
N ASP A 353 -22.01 -26.06 13.50
CA ASP A 353 -22.58 -27.41 13.37
C ASP A 353 -23.67 -27.63 14.42
N SER A 354 -24.93 -27.72 13.96
CA SER A 354 -26.08 -27.94 14.86
C SER A 354 -26.05 -29.31 15.53
N LYS A 355 -25.21 -30.24 15.04
CA LYS A 355 -25.09 -31.67 15.43
C LYS A 355 -26.34 -32.52 15.19
N ASP A 356 -27.53 -31.97 15.37
CA ASP A 356 -28.78 -32.68 15.19
C ASP A 356 -29.87 -31.77 14.56
N PRO A 357 -31.09 -32.28 14.28
CA PRO A 357 -32.16 -31.53 13.63
C PRO A 357 -33.18 -30.94 14.61
N LEU A 358 -32.91 -30.93 15.92
CA LEU A 358 -33.83 -30.53 16.98
C LEU A 358 -33.48 -29.14 17.49
N PHE A 359 -34.48 -28.41 17.98
CA PHE A 359 -34.32 -27.12 18.67
C PHE A 359 -33.50 -26.06 17.92
N ASN A 360 -33.48 -26.10 16.59
CA ASN A 360 -32.74 -25.16 15.76
C ASN A 360 -33.47 -23.81 15.50
N ASP A 361 -34.52 -23.47 16.27
CA ASP A 361 -35.34 -22.24 16.07
C ASP A 361 -34.74 -20.96 16.67
N TYR A 362 -33.46 -20.99 17.00
CA TYR A 362 -32.68 -19.86 17.51
C TYR A 362 -31.97 -19.12 16.40
N GLU A 363 -31.63 -17.85 16.65
CA GLU A 363 -31.17 -16.96 15.59
C GLU A 363 -29.88 -17.39 14.89
N GLY A 364 -28.93 -17.99 15.61
CA GLY A 364 -27.67 -18.48 15.06
C GLY A 364 -26.48 -17.61 15.44
N TRP A 365 -25.46 -17.58 14.59
CA TRP A 365 -24.15 -17.01 14.93
C TRP A 365 -23.71 -15.90 13.97
N TYR A 366 -23.20 -14.81 14.54
CA TYR A 366 -22.67 -13.66 13.82
C TYR A 366 -21.20 -13.42 14.15
N VAL A 367 -20.42 -13.03 13.14
CA VAL A 367 -18.98 -12.74 13.23
C VAL A 367 -18.66 -11.47 12.46
N ASP A 368 -17.93 -10.56 13.09
CA ASP A 368 -17.61 -9.23 12.56
C ASP A 368 -16.25 -8.73 13.09
N ASP A 369 -15.76 -7.59 12.58
CA ASP A 369 -14.53 -6.91 13.02
C ASP A 369 -13.32 -7.86 13.21
N ILE A 370 -13.13 -8.79 12.27
CA ILE A 370 -12.12 -9.85 12.34
C ILE A 370 -10.74 -9.24 12.10
N ARG A 371 -9.90 -9.25 13.13
CA ARG A 371 -8.55 -8.68 13.10
C ARG A 371 -7.50 -9.64 13.62
N VAL A 372 -6.36 -9.67 12.93
CA VAL A 372 -5.14 -10.32 13.42
C VAL A 372 -4.07 -9.27 13.63
N GLU A 373 -3.61 -9.16 14.87
CA GLU A 373 -2.44 -8.38 15.25
C GLU A 373 -1.24 -9.31 15.41
N LYS A 374 -0.06 -8.86 14.99
CA LYS A 374 1.19 -9.59 15.20
C LYS A 374 2.27 -8.66 15.73
N ALA A 375 3.12 -9.18 16.60
CA ALA A 375 4.41 -8.57 16.87
C ALA A 375 5.46 -9.27 15.98
N PRO A 376 6.16 -8.54 15.09
CA PRO A 376 7.17 -9.16 14.25
C PRO A 376 8.37 -9.62 15.08
N SER A 377 9.02 -10.71 14.68
CA SER A 377 10.27 -11.20 15.30
C SER A 377 11.42 -10.21 15.12
N SER A 378 11.36 -9.41 14.06
CA SER A 378 12.24 -8.29 13.78
C SER A 378 11.51 -7.31 12.89
N TYR A 379 11.54 -6.02 13.23
CA TYR A 379 11.08 -4.99 12.31
C TYR A 379 12.09 -4.80 11.16
N PRO A 380 11.62 -4.52 9.94
CA PRO A 380 12.48 -3.98 8.90
C PRO A 380 13.23 -2.75 9.40
N GLN A 381 14.44 -2.53 8.89
CA GLN A 381 15.18 -1.32 9.19
C GLN A 381 14.53 -0.13 8.47
N VAL A 382 14.13 0.88 9.22
CA VAL A 382 13.58 2.14 8.68
C VAL A 382 14.64 3.23 8.79
N VAL A 383 14.93 3.89 7.66
CA VAL A 383 15.84 5.03 7.60
C VAL A 383 15.12 6.22 7.00
N MET A 384 14.99 7.29 7.78
CA MET A 384 14.44 8.57 7.34
C MET A 384 15.49 9.34 6.52
N GLY A 385 15.13 9.68 5.29
CA GLY A 385 15.94 10.49 4.37
C GLY A 385 15.73 12.00 4.54
N GLY A 386 16.18 12.76 3.55
CA GLY A 386 15.97 14.21 3.50
C GLY A 386 14.51 14.59 3.27
N GLU A 387 14.15 15.81 3.68
CA GLU A 387 12.98 16.50 3.15
C GLU A 387 13.32 17.11 1.79
N GLU A 388 12.39 17.02 0.85
CA GLU A 388 12.46 17.59 -0.48
C GLU A 388 11.28 18.56 -0.66
N ASP A 389 11.54 19.72 -1.28
CA ASP A 389 10.53 20.72 -1.63
C ASP A 389 10.27 20.66 -3.13
N TYR A 390 9.01 20.57 -3.53
CA TYR A 390 8.60 20.57 -4.93
C TYR A 390 9.14 21.78 -5.70
N TYR A 391 9.29 22.94 -5.07
CA TYR A 391 9.73 24.18 -5.71
C TYR A 391 11.24 24.44 -5.63
N ALA A 392 11.99 23.58 -4.94
CA ALA A 392 13.45 23.61 -5.00
C ALA A 392 13.94 22.89 -6.26
N ASP A 393 15.11 23.28 -6.77
CA ASP A 393 15.81 22.49 -7.78
C ASP A 393 16.18 21.13 -7.16
N PRO A 394 15.85 20.00 -7.81
CA PRO A 394 16.12 18.66 -7.31
C PRO A 394 17.61 18.29 -7.27
#